data_AF-A0A7D8Z6V0-F1
#
_entry.id   AF-A0A7D8Z6V0-F1
#
_cell.length_a   1.000
_cell.length_b   1.000
_cell.length_c   1.000
_cell.angle_alpha   90.00
_cell.angle_beta   90.00
_cell.angle_gamma   90.00
#
_symmetry.space_group_name_H-M   'P 1'
#
loop_
_entity.id
_entity.type
_entity.pdbx_description
1 polymer ?
#
loop_
_entity_poly.entity_id
_entity_poly.type
_entity_poly.pdbx_seq_one_letter_code
_entity_poly.pdbx_strand_id
1 'polypeptide(L)'
;MRIQTWLNQGEAGYKLHQMFDLPAGAQALTYADINRDGAIDMVFPACSKTLPSRGTGTDCEIHIAYNIQAGLCSTEASQFDGKGDLKCRGWGDLCTRDPQAVLSLRKGDVSFAVADLFPDDKGVELMIAAPGNRNIQVPIRAGDFDVDGFPDLLITVRNATNHRKVKVLRNVPCGKGVFGCPTESGRGFVVAGGKGWEALDAITDSTGASWIDLDDDGSLDIMVHRDGKEQITFLQNNFFHDAFFLKAQVLTGVCEGTCEPVGGGKKYSALGAGYSGASFKFTVFDTAGRRHAQQVPQLPQTGYQALQSPHTFIGLGRTNNYIENLVVGTSLNPPEDTTTLEAVIPNSQVIVNPPWPIWGDSLYKVTSPVTKRNKEWRTELFLHPGDWVPWVAAAVLGTVVTLAFVVWRLDEREKKEDERERRRALHAINFQAL
;
A
#
# COMPACT_ATOMS: atom_id res chain seq x y z
N MET A 1 -27.97 -7.56 -2.06
CA MET A 1 -26.77 -8.41 -2.21
C MET A 1 -26.41 -8.93 -0.82
N ARG A 2 -25.96 -10.18 -0.68
CA ARG A 2 -25.61 -10.77 0.62
C ARG A 2 -24.12 -11.04 0.71
N ILE A 3 -23.51 -10.67 1.82
CA ILE A 3 -22.09 -10.88 2.10
C ILE A 3 -21.92 -11.96 3.17
N GLN A 4 -20.90 -12.78 2.99
CA GLN A 4 -20.45 -13.77 3.96
C GLN A 4 -18.97 -13.57 4.20
N THR A 5 -18.56 -13.53 5.47
CA THR A 5 -17.13 -13.58 5.81
C THR A 5 -16.79 -14.92 6.42
N TRP A 6 -15.72 -15.51 5.91
CA TRP A 6 -15.23 -16.82 6.32
C TRP A 6 -13.85 -16.66 6.93
N LEU A 7 -13.62 -17.25 8.09
CA LEU A 7 -12.34 -17.21 8.77
C LEU A 7 -11.60 -18.53 8.60
N ASN A 8 -10.31 -18.45 8.26
CA ASN A 8 -9.42 -19.60 8.26
C ASN A 8 -9.24 -20.11 9.70
N GLN A 9 -9.50 -21.40 9.93
CA GLN A 9 -9.27 -22.09 11.22
C GLN A 9 -8.18 -23.17 11.08
N GLY A 10 -7.25 -23.00 10.13
CA GLY A 10 -6.17 -23.95 9.86
C GLY A 10 -6.71 -25.28 9.34
N GLU A 11 -6.37 -26.38 10.00
CA GLU A 11 -6.81 -27.73 9.60
C GLU A 11 -8.33 -27.91 9.59
N ALA A 12 -9.07 -27.13 10.39
CA ALA A 12 -10.53 -27.14 10.40
C ALA A 12 -11.14 -26.42 9.18
N GLY A 13 -10.32 -25.82 8.32
CA GLY A 13 -10.72 -25.11 7.12
C GLY A 13 -11.38 -23.76 7.41
N TYR A 14 -12.17 -23.28 6.46
CA TYR A 14 -12.87 -22.00 6.58
C TYR A 14 -14.21 -22.17 7.31
N LYS A 15 -14.41 -21.38 8.37
CA LYS A 15 -15.68 -21.33 9.12
C LYS A 15 -16.40 -20.02 8.84
N LEU A 16 -17.70 -20.10 8.55
CA LEU A 16 -18.56 -18.92 8.43
C LEU A 16 -18.54 -18.14 9.75
N HIS A 17 -18.12 -16.88 9.70
CA HIS A 17 -18.04 -15.98 10.86
C HIS A 17 -19.23 -15.05 10.92
N GLN A 18 -19.56 -14.39 9.81
CA GLN A 18 -20.68 -13.44 9.76
C GLN A 18 -21.36 -13.45 8.39
N MET A 19 -22.63 -13.05 8.39
CA MET A 19 -23.44 -12.90 7.20
C MET A 19 -24.36 -11.68 7.36
N PHE A 20 -24.41 -10.81 6.36
CA PHE A 20 -25.26 -9.64 6.37
C PHE A 20 -25.69 -9.24 4.95
N ASP A 21 -26.79 -8.50 4.86
CA ASP A 21 -27.33 -8.00 3.59
C ASP A 21 -26.88 -6.55 3.38
N LEU A 22 -26.37 -6.24 2.18
CA LEU A 22 -26.10 -4.87 1.75
C LEU A 22 -27.41 -4.14 1.43
N PRO A 23 -27.42 -2.79 1.49
CA PRO A 23 -28.56 -1.99 1.04
C PRO A 23 -29.02 -2.35 -0.37
N ALA A 24 -30.30 -2.09 -0.65
CA ALA A 24 -30.84 -2.25 -2.00
C ALA A 24 -30.05 -1.36 -2.98
N GLY A 25 -29.77 -1.88 -4.17
CA GLY A 25 -29.02 -1.13 -5.17
C GLY A 25 -27.50 -1.11 -4.99
N ALA A 26 -26.95 -1.82 -3.99
CA ALA A 26 -25.50 -1.98 -3.81
C ALA A 26 -24.82 -2.51 -5.09
N GLN A 27 -23.70 -1.89 -5.45
CA GLN A 27 -22.91 -2.17 -6.64
C GLN A 27 -21.56 -2.83 -6.27
N ALA A 28 -20.57 -2.71 -7.15
CA ALA A 28 -19.24 -3.26 -6.95
C ALA A 28 -18.61 -2.81 -5.62
N LEU A 29 -17.95 -3.75 -4.95
CA LEU A 29 -17.29 -3.56 -3.67
C LEU A 29 -15.81 -3.25 -3.87
N THR A 30 -15.24 -2.57 -2.88
CA THR A 30 -13.84 -2.18 -2.79
C THR A 30 -13.39 -2.28 -1.33
N TYR A 31 -12.12 -2.60 -1.11
CA TYR A 31 -11.58 -2.85 0.23
C TYR A 31 -10.32 -2.03 0.47
N ALA A 32 -10.29 -1.28 1.57
CA ALA A 32 -9.16 -0.47 2.00
C ALA A 32 -9.34 -0.04 3.47
N ASP A 33 -8.27 0.24 4.19
CA ASP A 33 -8.30 0.82 5.55
C ASP A 33 -8.51 2.33 5.44
N ILE A 34 -9.78 2.79 5.43
CA ILE A 34 -10.14 4.18 5.07
C ILE A 34 -9.82 5.15 6.21
N ASN A 35 -9.91 4.69 7.46
CA ASN A 35 -9.69 5.51 8.64
C ASN A 35 -8.30 5.32 9.28
N ARG A 36 -7.43 4.48 8.70
CA ARG A 36 -6.07 4.22 9.18
C ARG A 36 -6.05 3.66 10.59
N ASP A 37 -6.91 2.68 10.87
CA ASP A 37 -6.99 2.00 12.16
C ASP A 37 -6.35 0.60 12.17
N GLY A 38 -5.83 0.16 11.02
CA GLY A 38 -5.22 -1.15 10.85
C GLY A 38 -6.25 -2.27 10.63
N ALA A 39 -7.47 -1.95 10.21
CA ALA A 39 -8.49 -2.88 9.76
C ALA A 39 -8.97 -2.53 8.33
N ILE A 40 -9.14 -3.55 7.50
CA ILE A 40 -9.66 -3.37 6.14
C ILE A 40 -11.17 -3.11 6.19
N ASP A 41 -11.59 -1.95 5.71
CA ASP A 41 -12.99 -1.55 5.54
C ASP A 41 -13.52 -1.93 4.16
N MET A 42 -14.84 -1.80 3.99
CA MET A 42 -15.53 -2.04 2.73
C MET A 42 -16.19 -0.75 2.24
N VAL A 43 -15.87 -0.34 1.01
CA VAL A 43 -16.43 0.81 0.31
C VAL A 43 -17.26 0.34 -0.88
N PHE A 44 -18.47 0.85 -1.04
CA PHE A 44 -19.33 0.49 -2.17
C PHE A 44 -20.38 1.57 -2.44
N PRO A 45 -20.80 1.77 -3.70
CA PRO A 45 -21.96 2.60 -3.98
C PRO A 45 -23.26 1.81 -3.90
N ALA A 46 -24.34 2.47 -3.50
CA ALA A 46 -25.71 1.97 -3.63
C ALA A 46 -26.57 3.00 -4.38
N CYS A 47 -27.22 2.58 -5.46
CA CYS A 47 -28.00 3.47 -6.32
C CYS A 47 -29.47 3.08 -6.35
N SER A 48 -30.37 4.05 -6.23
CA SER A 48 -31.82 3.80 -6.23
C SER A 48 -32.30 3.27 -7.58
N LYS A 49 -31.72 3.74 -8.69
CA LYS A 49 -32.02 3.27 -10.05
C LYS A 49 -30.73 3.08 -10.83
N THR A 50 -30.74 2.08 -11.72
CA THR A 50 -29.64 1.82 -12.66
C THR A 50 -30.13 1.99 -14.09
N LEU A 51 -29.29 2.60 -14.94
CA LEU A 51 -29.59 3.01 -16.31
C LEU A 51 -28.61 2.34 -17.27
N PRO A 52 -28.92 1.10 -17.68
CA PRO A 52 -27.83 0.21 -18.07
C PRO A 52 -27.38 0.34 -19.52
N SER A 53 -28.19 0.98 -20.37
CA SER A 53 -27.72 1.47 -21.67
C SER A 53 -26.58 2.48 -21.52
N ARG A 54 -26.57 3.25 -20.42
CA ARG A 54 -25.58 4.30 -20.14
C ARG A 54 -24.50 3.85 -19.16
N GLY A 55 -24.71 2.71 -18.50
CA GLY A 55 -23.79 2.19 -17.48
C GLY A 55 -23.82 2.97 -16.17
N THR A 56 -24.84 3.79 -15.93
CA THR A 56 -24.90 4.71 -14.79
C THR A 56 -25.94 4.31 -13.74
N GLY A 57 -25.80 4.84 -12.53
CA GLY A 57 -26.83 4.87 -11.49
C GLY A 57 -27.21 6.31 -11.13
N THR A 58 -28.47 6.50 -10.72
CA THR A 58 -28.99 7.77 -10.18
C THR A 58 -29.30 7.62 -8.69
N ASP A 59 -29.29 8.75 -7.98
CA ASP A 59 -29.54 8.82 -6.53
C ASP A 59 -28.64 7.81 -5.80
N CYS A 60 -27.34 7.89 -6.11
CA CYS A 60 -26.33 7.01 -5.55
C CYS A 60 -25.75 7.60 -4.27
N GLU A 61 -25.59 6.75 -3.27
CA GLU A 61 -24.79 7.02 -2.07
C GLU A 61 -23.51 6.19 -2.12
N ILE A 62 -22.41 6.73 -1.60
CA ILE A 62 -21.19 5.98 -1.31
C ILE A 62 -21.26 5.57 0.15
N HIS A 63 -21.20 4.27 0.42
CA HIS A 63 -21.17 3.70 1.76
C HIS A 63 -19.76 3.27 2.14
N ILE A 64 -19.40 3.49 3.39
CA ILE A 64 -18.20 2.99 4.05
C ILE A 64 -18.65 2.16 5.24
N ALA A 65 -18.39 0.87 5.17
CA ALA A 65 -18.65 -0.08 6.24
C ALA A 65 -17.34 -0.37 6.97
N TYR A 66 -17.17 0.25 8.14
CA TYR A 66 -15.96 0.09 8.93
C TYR A 66 -15.89 -1.31 9.55
N ASN A 67 -14.68 -1.86 9.56
CA ASN A 67 -14.37 -3.13 10.19
C ASN A 67 -13.97 -2.89 11.65
N ILE A 68 -14.95 -2.97 12.54
CA ILE A 68 -14.74 -2.63 13.95
C ILE A 68 -13.95 -3.75 14.62
N GLN A 69 -12.74 -3.43 15.05
CA GLN A 69 -11.84 -4.31 15.78
C GLN A 69 -11.12 -3.58 16.91
N ALA A 70 -10.44 -4.32 17.78
CA ALA A 70 -9.55 -3.79 18.80
C ALA A 70 -8.47 -2.89 18.17
N GLY A 71 -8.45 -1.61 18.56
CA GLY A 71 -7.48 -0.63 18.10
C GLY A 71 -6.08 -0.84 18.67
N LEU A 72 -5.16 0.08 18.40
CA LEU A 72 -3.77 0.01 18.83
C LEU A 72 -3.56 0.45 20.30
N CYS A 73 -2.76 -0.29 21.07
CA CYS A 73 -2.30 0.11 22.40
C CYS A 73 -1.09 1.06 22.32
N SER A 74 -0.83 1.79 23.39
CA SER A 74 0.46 2.49 23.58
C SER A 74 1.62 1.54 23.91
N THR A 75 1.33 0.30 24.30
CA THR A 75 2.30 -0.72 24.73
C THR A 75 2.64 -1.71 23.64
N GLU A 76 3.81 -2.35 23.75
CA GLU A 76 4.28 -3.37 22.81
C GLU A 76 3.39 -4.60 22.79
N ALA A 77 3.02 -5.06 23.99
CA ALA A 77 2.14 -6.20 24.19
C ALA A 77 0.67 -5.80 24.10
N SER A 78 -0.14 -6.71 23.57
CA SER A 78 -1.60 -6.61 23.57
C SER A 78 -2.17 -6.58 24.98
N GLN A 79 -3.26 -5.81 25.15
CA GLN A 79 -3.97 -5.69 26.43
C GLN A 79 -5.32 -6.37 26.33
N PHE A 80 -5.68 -7.10 27.39
CA PHE A 80 -6.94 -7.81 27.52
C PHE A 80 -7.76 -7.23 28.67
N ASP A 81 -9.08 -7.29 28.57
CA ASP A 81 -9.96 -6.89 29.66
C ASP A 81 -10.08 -7.99 30.74
N GLY A 82 -10.83 -7.72 31.81
CA GLY A 82 -11.03 -8.67 32.90
C GLY A 82 -11.78 -9.96 32.52
N LYS A 83 -12.34 -10.04 31.31
CA LYS A 83 -13.02 -11.23 30.75
C LYS A 83 -12.13 -12.01 29.79
N GLY A 84 -10.93 -11.49 29.49
CA GLY A 84 -10.01 -12.06 28.51
C GLY A 84 -10.29 -11.63 27.07
N ASP A 85 -11.19 -10.66 26.84
CA ASP A 85 -11.43 -10.09 25.52
C ASP A 85 -10.30 -9.12 25.16
N LEU A 86 -9.93 -9.07 23.88
CA LEU A 86 -8.87 -8.18 23.39
C LEU A 86 -9.35 -6.73 23.48
N LYS A 87 -8.71 -5.93 24.35
CA LYS A 87 -9.03 -4.52 24.54
C LYS A 87 -8.34 -3.64 23.49
N CYS A 88 -7.06 -3.88 23.27
CA CYS A 88 -6.27 -3.24 22.22
C CYS A 88 -5.10 -4.15 21.82
N ARG A 89 -4.60 -3.96 20.60
CA ARG A 89 -3.45 -4.68 20.05
C ARG A 89 -2.17 -3.94 20.37
N GLY A 90 -1.20 -4.66 20.92
CA GLY A 90 0.13 -4.14 21.08
C GLY A 90 0.81 -3.93 19.73
N TRP A 91 1.73 -2.98 19.64
CA TRP A 91 2.44 -2.71 18.38
C TRP A 91 3.45 -3.82 18.01
N GLY A 92 3.84 -4.69 18.94
CA GLY A 92 4.56 -5.94 18.65
C GLY A 92 3.65 -7.12 18.32
N ASP A 93 2.34 -6.99 18.60
CA ASP A 93 1.35 -8.06 18.60
C ASP A 93 0.18 -7.78 17.63
N LEU A 94 0.45 -7.11 16.51
CA LEU A 94 -0.57 -6.58 15.58
C LEU A 94 -1.51 -7.64 14.98
N CYS A 95 -1.08 -8.90 14.95
CA CYS A 95 -1.85 -10.04 14.46
C CYS A 95 -2.59 -10.82 15.54
N THR A 96 -2.64 -10.29 16.77
CA THR A 96 -3.47 -10.88 17.83
C THR A 96 -4.92 -10.93 17.38
N ARG A 97 -5.50 -12.13 17.41
CA ARG A 97 -6.87 -12.40 17.00
C ARG A 97 -7.83 -11.59 17.87
N ASP A 98 -8.78 -10.92 17.21
CA ASP A 98 -9.93 -10.28 17.85
C ASP A 98 -11.18 -11.11 17.54
N PRO A 99 -11.69 -11.91 18.50
CA PRO A 99 -12.92 -12.67 18.32
C PRO A 99 -14.18 -11.79 18.15
N GLN A 100 -14.12 -10.54 18.59
CA GLN A 100 -15.23 -9.58 18.53
C GLN A 100 -15.20 -8.72 17.26
N ALA A 101 -14.25 -8.96 16.35
CA ALA A 101 -14.17 -8.27 15.07
C ALA A 101 -15.46 -8.44 14.26
N VAL A 102 -16.08 -7.32 13.88
CA VAL A 102 -17.34 -7.29 13.13
C VAL A 102 -17.27 -6.26 12.03
N LEU A 103 -17.58 -6.69 10.80
CA LEU A 103 -17.84 -5.78 9.68
C LEU A 103 -19.33 -5.43 9.71
N SER A 104 -19.67 -4.21 10.13
CA SER A 104 -21.06 -3.81 10.37
C SER A 104 -21.52 -2.70 9.42
N LEU A 105 -22.73 -2.86 8.90
CA LEU A 105 -23.48 -1.80 8.19
C LEU A 105 -24.49 -1.07 9.10
N ARG A 106 -24.35 -1.18 10.42
CA ARG A 106 -25.31 -0.60 11.38
C ARG A 106 -24.65 0.22 12.48
N LYS A 107 -23.36 0.04 12.69
CA LYS A 107 -22.59 0.73 13.74
C LYS A 107 -21.43 1.43 13.08
N GLY A 108 -21.40 2.75 13.18
CA GLY A 108 -20.33 3.59 12.67
C GLY A 108 -20.27 3.69 11.14
N ASP A 109 -21.25 3.13 10.42
CA ASP A 109 -21.35 3.24 8.98
C ASP A 109 -21.58 4.69 8.56
N VAL A 110 -20.94 5.05 7.45
CA VAL A 110 -21.03 6.37 6.86
C VAL A 110 -21.57 6.22 5.46
N SER A 111 -22.59 7.00 5.12
CA SER A 111 -23.00 7.21 3.74
C SER A 111 -23.12 8.68 3.41
N PHE A 112 -22.90 9.01 2.14
CA PHE A 112 -23.08 10.36 1.61
C PHE A 112 -23.49 10.29 0.15
N ALA A 113 -24.34 11.22 -0.28
CA ALA A 113 -24.85 11.24 -1.63
C ALA A 113 -23.78 11.71 -2.62
N VAL A 114 -23.69 11.05 -3.77
CA VAL A 114 -22.80 11.48 -4.87
C VAL A 114 -23.18 12.87 -5.36
N ALA A 115 -24.47 13.25 -5.32
CA ALA A 115 -24.93 14.57 -5.72
C ALA A 115 -24.35 15.70 -4.84
N ASP A 116 -24.11 15.43 -3.55
CA ASP A 116 -23.60 16.44 -2.62
C ASP A 116 -22.15 16.83 -2.94
N LEU A 117 -21.38 15.92 -3.55
CA LEU A 117 -20.02 16.17 -4.04
C LEU A 117 -19.98 17.16 -5.21
N PHE A 118 -21.09 17.32 -5.94
CA PHE A 118 -21.18 18.14 -7.15
C PHE A 118 -22.38 19.08 -7.08
N PRO A 119 -22.38 20.09 -6.18
CA PRO A 119 -23.53 20.96 -5.92
C PRO A 119 -23.97 21.76 -7.17
N ASP A 120 -23.04 22.03 -8.08
CA ASP A 120 -23.28 22.75 -9.33
C ASP A 120 -23.84 21.85 -10.45
N ASP A 121 -23.90 20.54 -10.24
CA ASP A 121 -24.38 19.56 -11.22
C ASP A 121 -25.49 18.66 -10.64
N LYS A 122 -26.73 19.16 -10.75
CA LYS A 122 -27.93 18.44 -10.30
C LYS A 122 -28.25 17.17 -11.11
N GLY A 123 -27.55 16.92 -12.22
CA GLY A 123 -27.74 15.76 -13.09
C GLY A 123 -26.59 14.75 -13.00
N VAL A 124 -25.74 14.84 -11.98
CA VAL A 124 -24.60 13.93 -11.84
C VAL A 124 -25.07 12.50 -11.57
N GLU A 125 -24.45 11.55 -12.26
CA GLU A 125 -24.70 10.13 -12.15
C GLU A 125 -23.40 9.37 -11.95
N LEU A 126 -23.42 8.32 -11.13
CA LEU A 126 -22.24 7.50 -10.93
C LEU A 126 -22.16 6.44 -12.04
N MET A 127 -20.98 6.27 -12.64
CA MET A 127 -20.72 5.11 -13.51
C MET A 127 -20.58 3.85 -12.63
N ILE A 128 -21.40 2.84 -12.90
CA ILE A 128 -21.43 1.57 -12.17
C ILE A 128 -21.08 0.38 -13.08
N ALA A 129 -21.14 0.59 -14.39
CA ALA A 129 -20.75 -0.37 -15.42
C ALA A 129 -20.31 0.36 -16.69
N ALA A 130 -19.61 -0.35 -17.58
CA ALA A 130 -19.30 0.16 -18.89
C ALA A 130 -20.62 0.44 -19.67
N PRO A 131 -20.68 1.53 -20.46
CA PRO A 131 -21.85 1.85 -21.27
C PRO A 131 -22.25 0.67 -22.17
N GLY A 132 -23.54 0.33 -22.19
CA GLY A 132 -24.06 -0.77 -23.00
C GLY A 132 -23.66 -2.18 -22.53
N ASN A 133 -22.82 -2.34 -21.51
CA ASN A 133 -22.39 -3.65 -21.01
C ASN A 133 -22.37 -3.72 -19.48
N ARG A 134 -23.46 -4.26 -18.91
CA ARG A 134 -23.62 -4.45 -17.45
C ARG A 134 -22.60 -5.41 -16.82
N ASN A 135 -21.97 -6.28 -17.61
CA ASN A 135 -21.06 -7.31 -17.10
C ASN A 135 -19.67 -6.73 -16.79
N ILE A 136 -19.34 -5.56 -17.36
CA ILE A 136 -18.12 -4.85 -17.06
C ILE A 136 -18.47 -3.82 -15.98
N GLN A 137 -18.40 -4.23 -14.72
CA GLN A 137 -18.70 -3.35 -13.60
C GLN A 137 -17.52 -2.39 -13.35
N VAL A 138 -17.86 -1.13 -13.06
CA VAL A 138 -16.89 -0.06 -12.79
C VAL A 138 -16.93 0.21 -11.28
N PRO A 139 -15.97 -0.30 -10.49
CA PRO A 139 -15.93 -0.05 -9.06
C PRO A 139 -15.38 1.35 -8.74
N ILE A 140 -15.70 1.82 -7.54
CA ILE A 140 -14.90 2.86 -6.87
C ILE A 140 -13.52 2.26 -6.60
N ARG A 141 -12.40 2.93 -6.87
CA ARG A 141 -11.08 2.34 -6.58
C ARG A 141 -10.36 3.09 -5.47
N ALA A 142 -9.97 2.37 -4.43
CA ALA A 142 -9.16 2.91 -3.36
C ALA A 142 -7.67 2.95 -3.76
N GLY A 143 -6.99 4.04 -3.44
CA GLY A 143 -5.55 4.22 -3.64
C GLY A 143 -5.11 5.50 -2.95
N ASP A 144 -3.91 5.54 -2.39
CA ASP A 144 -3.39 6.70 -1.67
C ASP A 144 -2.65 7.63 -2.65
N PHE A 145 -3.39 8.58 -3.23
CA PHE A 145 -2.89 9.43 -4.32
C PHE A 145 -1.92 10.49 -3.81
N ASP A 146 -2.13 10.99 -2.59
CA ASP A 146 -1.27 12.02 -1.98
C ASP A 146 -0.27 11.50 -0.94
N VAL A 147 -0.18 10.18 -0.82
CA VAL A 147 0.81 9.42 -0.06
C VAL A 147 0.73 9.74 1.44
N ASP A 148 -0.42 10.17 1.96
CA ASP A 148 -0.59 10.62 3.34
C ASP A 148 -0.90 9.48 4.33
N GLY A 149 -1.11 8.27 3.81
CA GLY A 149 -1.46 7.07 4.55
C GLY A 149 -2.95 6.87 4.77
N PHE A 150 -3.80 7.62 4.07
CA PHE A 150 -5.25 7.47 4.04
C PHE A 150 -5.72 7.25 2.59
N PRO A 151 -6.31 6.10 2.25
CA PRO A 151 -6.74 5.83 0.88
C PRO A 151 -7.77 6.85 0.37
N ASP A 152 -7.49 7.41 -0.81
CA ASP A 152 -8.40 8.21 -1.63
C ASP A 152 -9.27 7.31 -2.51
N LEU A 153 -10.31 7.88 -3.10
CA LEU A 153 -11.23 7.14 -3.98
C LEU A 153 -11.23 7.69 -5.41
N LEU A 154 -11.03 6.83 -6.39
CA LEU A 154 -11.20 7.13 -7.80
C LEU A 154 -12.60 6.73 -8.25
N ILE A 155 -13.34 7.69 -8.78
CA ILE A 155 -14.69 7.47 -9.31
C ILE A 155 -14.81 7.97 -10.74
N THR A 156 -15.79 7.44 -11.47
CA THR A 156 -16.19 7.98 -12.77
C THR A 156 -17.64 8.43 -12.69
N VAL A 157 -17.90 9.67 -13.09
CA VAL A 157 -19.23 10.28 -13.05
C VAL A 157 -19.64 10.75 -14.44
N ARG A 158 -20.94 10.77 -14.70
CA ARG A 158 -21.54 11.38 -15.88
C ARG A 158 -22.27 12.64 -15.45
N ASN A 159 -21.89 13.77 -16.02
CA ASN A 159 -22.46 15.07 -15.67
C ASN A 159 -23.78 15.35 -16.43
N ALA A 160 -24.50 16.40 -16.07
CA ALA A 160 -25.72 16.80 -16.78
C ALA A 160 -25.52 17.10 -18.28
N THR A 161 -24.30 17.51 -18.69
CA THR A 161 -23.95 17.74 -20.10
C THR A 161 -23.56 16.46 -20.85
N ASN A 162 -23.78 15.29 -20.26
CA ASN A 162 -23.46 13.97 -20.80
C ASN A 162 -21.96 13.70 -21.04
N HIS A 163 -21.08 14.48 -20.41
CA HIS A 163 -19.66 14.16 -20.31
C HIS A 163 -19.42 13.17 -19.19
N ARG A 164 -18.58 12.17 -19.45
CA ARG A 164 -18.10 11.24 -18.44
C ARG A 164 -16.70 11.64 -18.02
N LYS A 165 -16.53 11.90 -16.73
CA LYS A 165 -15.30 12.40 -16.15
C LYS A 165 -14.82 11.49 -15.02
N VAL A 166 -13.52 11.36 -14.91
CA VAL A 166 -12.86 10.71 -13.76
C VAL A 166 -12.63 11.78 -12.70
N LYS A 167 -12.88 11.43 -11.43
CA LYS A 167 -12.65 12.30 -10.28
C LYS A 167 -11.96 11.53 -9.17
N VAL A 168 -11.01 12.19 -8.53
CA VAL A 168 -10.39 11.71 -7.29
C VAL A 168 -11.13 12.36 -6.13
N LEU A 169 -11.57 11.57 -5.17
CA LEU A 169 -12.11 12.02 -3.91
C LEU A 169 -11.00 11.88 -2.88
N ARG A 170 -10.47 13.02 -2.42
CA ARG A 170 -9.40 13.04 -1.43
C ARG A 170 -9.95 12.78 -0.05
N ASN A 171 -9.35 11.84 0.66
CA ASN A 171 -9.64 11.53 2.05
C ASN A 171 -8.98 12.60 2.92
N VAL A 172 -9.75 13.46 3.58
CA VAL A 172 -9.24 14.62 4.33
C VAL A 172 -9.87 14.69 5.72
N PRO A 173 -9.21 15.34 6.71
CA PRO A 173 -9.82 15.60 8.01
C PRO A 173 -11.18 16.27 7.89
N CYS A 174 -12.12 15.84 8.72
CA CYS A 174 -13.48 16.37 8.70
C CYS A 174 -13.53 17.88 8.95
N GLY A 175 -14.43 18.53 8.22
CA GLY A 175 -14.55 19.98 8.23
C GLY A 175 -15.67 20.45 7.31
N LYS A 176 -15.74 21.77 7.09
CA LYS A 176 -16.76 22.36 6.23
C LYS A 176 -16.54 21.93 4.76
N GLY A 177 -17.57 21.35 4.15
CA GLY A 177 -17.52 20.89 2.76
C GLY A 177 -16.88 19.53 2.56
N VAL A 178 -16.59 18.80 3.65
CA VAL A 178 -16.12 17.42 3.63
C VAL A 178 -17.32 16.50 3.87
N PHE A 179 -17.51 15.50 3.00
CA PHE A 179 -18.64 14.59 3.04
C PHE A 179 -18.26 13.24 3.61
N GLY A 180 -19.22 12.51 4.18
CA GLY A 180 -18.94 11.18 4.74
C GLY A 180 -18.06 11.23 5.99
N CYS A 181 -18.38 12.13 6.92
CA CYS A 181 -17.67 12.25 8.20
C CYS A 181 -18.36 11.42 9.29
N PRO A 182 -17.71 10.39 9.87
CA PRO A 182 -18.29 9.60 10.96
C PRO A 182 -18.38 10.39 12.27
N THR A 183 -17.39 11.25 12.52
CA THR A 183 -17.28 12.12 13.71
C THR A 183 -16.58 13.43 13.33
N GLU A 184 -16.64 14.46 14.18
CA GLU A 184 -15.95 15.73 13.94
C GLU A 184 -14.42 15.57 13.86
N SER A 185 -13.84 14.62 14.59
CA SER A 185 -12.42 14.29 14.56
C SER A 185 -12.05 13.22 13.52
N GLY A 186 -13.02 12.77 12.72
CA GLY A 186 -12.84 11.75 11.71
C GLY A 186 -12.25 12.29 10.41
N ARG A 187 -12.35 11.49 9.36
CA ARG A 187 -12.05 11.90 7.98
C ARG A 187 -13.23 11.64 7.07
N GLY A 188 -13.26 12.34 5.96
CA GLY A 188 -14.26 12.20 4.91
C GLY A 188 -13.67 12.59 3.57
N PHE A 189 -14.51 12.86 2.58
CA PHE A 189 -14.11 13.02 1.20
C PHE A 189 -14.44 14.39 0.62
N VAL A 190 -13.50 14.92 -0.18
CA VAL A 190 -13.68 16.12 -1.02
C VAL A 190 -13.29 15.82 -2.45
N VAL A 191 -14.00 16.39 -3.43
CA VAL A 191 -13.62 16.24 -4.84
C VAL A 191 -12.33 17.03 -5.09
N ALA A 192 -11.31 16.36 -5.59
CA ALA A 192 -10.08 17.00 -6.01
C ALA A 192 -10.30 17.82 -7.29
N GLY A 193 -9.65 18.97 -7.38
CA GLY A 193 -9.79 19.89 -8.52
C GLY A 193 -8.92 21.14 -8.38
N GLY A 194 -9.03 22.02 -9.38
CA GLY A 194 -8.23 23.24 -9.46
C GLY A 194 -6.92 23.02 -10.23
N LYS A 195 -5.88 23.76 -9.85
CA LYS A 195 -4.57 23.74 -10.53
C LYS A 195 -3.95 22.34 -10.49
N GLY A 196 -3.53 21.84 -11.65
CA GLY A 196 -2.92 20.52 -11.82
C GLY A 196 -3.91 19.42 -12.25
N TRP A 197 -5.22 19.68 -12.19
CA TRP A 197 -6.27 18.72 -12.56
C TRP A 197 -6.79 18.90 -13.99
N GLU A 198 -6.31 19.91 -14.71
CA GLU A 198 -6.84 20.30 -16.02
C GLU A 198 -6.75 19.18 -17.05
N ALA A 199 -5.67 18.39 -17.02
CA ALA A 199 -5.48 17.26 -17.93
C ALA A 199 -6.52 16.15 -17.68
N LEU A 200 -6.83 15.84 -16.42
CA LEU A 200 -7.87 14.87 -16.08
C LEU A 200 -9.26 15.40 -16.43
N ASP A 201 -9.51 16.68 -16.15
CA ASP A 201 -10.79 17.35 -16.39
C ASP A 201 -11.13 17.55 -17.86
N ALA A 202 -10.12 17.56 -18.74
CA ALA A 202 -10.28 17.62 -20.19
C ALA A 202 -10.84 16.31 -20.78
N ILE A 203 -10.69 15.18 -20.08
CA ILE A 203 -11.23 13.89 -20.52
C ILE A 203 -12.74 13.85 -20.22
N THR A 204 -13.55 13.72 -21.27
CA THR A 204 -15.03 13.81 -21.22
C THR A 204 -15.73 12.56 -21.72
N ASP A 205 -14.97 11.54 -22.10
CA ASP A 205 -15.40 10.30 -22.74
C ASP A 205 -14.95 9.06 -21.95
N SER A 206 -14.66 9.20 -20.65
CA SER A 206 -14.17 8.09 -19.82
C SER A 206 -15.24 7.02 -19.57
N THR A 207 -14.87 5.75 -19.63
CA THR A 207 -15.71 4.60 -19.25
C THR A 207 -15.34 3.98 -17.92
N GLY A 208 -14.18 4.33 -17.37
CA GLY A 208 -13.68 3.91 -16.06
C GLY A 208 -12.23 4.38 -15.89
N ALA A 209 -11.65 4.14 -14.71
CA ALA A 209 -10.24 4.41 -14.46
C ALA A 209 -9.67 3.46 -13.40
N SER A 210 -8.34 3.38 -13.32
CA SER A 210 -7.61 2.63 -12.30
C SER A 210 -6.28 3.28 -11.92
N TRP A 211 -5.88 3.05 -10.68
CA TRP A 211 -4.55 3.42 -10.18
C TRP A 211 -3.48 2.52 -10.79
N ILE A 212 -2.33 3.11 -11.12
CA ILE A 212 -1.12 2.43 -11.54
C ILE A 212 0.07 3.32 -11.18
N ASP A 213 1.23 2.76 -10.91
CA ASP A 213 2.48 3.52 -10.87
C ASP A 213 3.21 3.15 -12.17
N LEU A 214 3.18 4.03 -13.17
CA LEU A 214 3.54 3.70 -14.55
C LEU A 214 5.05 3.74 -14.78
N ASP A 215 5.72 4.71 -14.18
CA ASP A 215 7.15 5.00 -14.33
C ASP A 215 7.99 4.60 -13.11
N ASP A 216 7.38 3.91 -12.15
CA ASP A 216 7.99 3.38 -10.94
C ASP A 216 8.54 4.47 -9.99
N ASP A 217 8.00 5.69 -10.09
CA ASP A 217 8.52 6.89 -9.41
C ASP A 217 8.08 7.03 -7.94
N GLY A 218 7.15 6.17 -7.49
CA GLY A 218 6.64 6.22 -6.13
C GLY A 218 5.40 7.08 -5.96
N SER A 219 4.66 7.34 -7.04
CA SER A 219 3.37 7.99 -7.04
C SER A 219 2.30 7.14 -7.74
N LEU A 220 1.03 7.32 -7.36
CA LEU A 220 -0.08 6.68 -8.06
C LEU A 220 -0.57 7.57 -9.21
N ASP A 221 -0.34 7.11 -10.43
CA ASP A 221 -0.89 7.61 -11.67
C ASP A 221 -2.31 7.09 -11.95
N ILE A 222 -2.95 7.67 -12.96
CA ILE A 222 -4.31 7.31 -13.36
C ILE A 222 -4.28 6.75 -14.78
N MET A 223 -4.66 5.48 -14.93
CA MET A 223 -5.04 4.88 -16.21
C MET A 223 -6.54 5.09 -16.44
N VAL A 224 -6.91 5.87 -17.47
CA VAL A 224 -8.30 6.14 -17.85
C VAL A 224 -8.69 5.31 -19.06
N HIS A 225 -9.78 4.55 -18.94
CA HIS A 225 -10.44 3.88 -20.04
C HIS A 225 -11.39 4.85 -20.73
N ARG A 226 -11.38 4.90 -22.07
CA ARG A 226 -12.14 5.88 -22.87
C ARG A 226 -12.87 5.21 -24.03
N ASP A 227 -13.93 5.86 -24.50
CA ASP A 227 -14.58 5.48 -25.75
C ASP A 227 -13.78 5.98 -26.97
N GLY A 228 -13.92 5.29 -28.11
CA GLY A 228 -13.37 5.73 -29.40
C GLY A 228 -12.06 5.08 -29.79
N LYS A 229 -11.20 5.83 -30.51
CA LYS A 229 -9.94 5.32 -31.08
C LYS A 229 -8.83 5.16 -30.04
N GLU A 230 -8.71 6.11 -29.12
CA GLU A 230 -7.80 6.05 -27.98
C GLU A 230 -8.53 5.40 -26.82
N GLN A 231 -8.36 4.08 -26.65
CA GLN A 231 -9.11 3.33 -25.64
C GLN A 231 -8.56 3.52 -24.21
N ILE A 232 -7.29 3.92 -24.09
CA ILE A 232 -6.58 4.07 -22.83
C ILE A 232 -5.74 5.35 -22.87
N THR A 233 -5.82 6.17 -21.81
CA THR A 233 -4.95 7.33 -21.60
C THR A 233 -4.35 7.24 -20.20
N PHE A 234 -3.05 7.46 -20.08
CA PHE A 234 -2.36 7.54 -18.78
C PHE A 234 -2.16 9.01 -18.40
N LEU A 235 -2.39 9.34 -17.14
CA LEU A 235 -2.07 10.64 -16.56
C LEU A 235 -1.09 10.44 -15.41
N GLN A 236 0.10 11.03 -15.58
CA GLN A 236 1.13 11.00 -14.56
C GLN A 236 0.82 11.94 -13.41
N ASN A 237 0.96 11.46 -12.18
CA ASN A 237 0.81 12.23 -10.96
C ASN A 237 2.09 13.01 -10.63
N ASN A 238 2.21 14.21 -11.19
CA ASN A 238 3.34 15.10 -10.92
C ASN A 238 3.13 16.05 -9.73
N PHE A 239 2.21 15.73 -8.81
CA PHE A 239 2.05 16.54 -7.59
C PHE A 239 3.21 16.29 -6.62
N PHE A 240 3.73 17.36 -6.01
CA PHE A 240 4.80 17.22 -5.03
C PHE A 240 4.23 16.80 -3.67
N HIS A 241 4.71 15.66 -3.17
CA HIS A 241 4.36 15.13 -1.85
C HIS A 241 5.61 15.07 -0.97
N ASP A 242 5.59 15.78 0.16
CA ASP A 242 6.57 15.59 1.23
C ASP A 242 6.11 14.39 2.06
N ALA A 243 6.23 13.18 1.52
CA ALA A 243 5.79 11.93 2.16
C ALA A 243 6.59 10.74 1.64
N PHE A 244 6.53 9.62 2.36
CA PHE A 244 7.23 8.39 2.00
C PHE A 244 6.24 7.31 1.58
N PHE A 245 6.68 6.42 0.69
CA PHE A 245 5.88 5.27 0.25
C PHE A 245 6.61 3.95 0.54
N LEU A 246 5.89 2.84 0.42
CA LEU A 246 6.44 1.50 0.34
C LEU A 246 5.71 0.76 -0.80
N LYS A 247 6.45 0.10 -1.68
CA LYS A 247 5.89 -0.88 -2.61
C LYS A 247 6.08 -2.27 -2.02
N ALA A 248 5.01 -3.05 -1.97
CA ALA A 248 5.08 -4.39 -1.41
C ALA A 248 4.41 -5.41 -2.33
N GLN A 249 4.99 -6.60 -2.45
CA GLN A 249 4.40 -7.69 -3.20
C GLN A 249 4.63 -9.03 -2.52
N VAL A 250 3.56 -9.80 -2.29
CA VAL A 250 3.63 -11.20 -1.90
C VAL A 250 3.52 -12.08 -3.15
N LEU A 251 4.48 -12.95 -3.38
CA LEU A 251 4.44 -13.93 -4.47
C LEU A 251 3.60 -15.15 -4.09
N THR A 252 3.21 -15.96 -5.06
CA THR A 252 2.40 -17.18 -4.82
C THR A 252 3.09 -18.27 -3.98
N GLY A 253 4.42 -18.22 -3.79
CA GLY A 253 5.15 -19.30 -3.12
C GLY A 253 5.13 -20.61 -3.90
N VAL A 254 5.03 -20.59 -5.23
CA VAL A 254 5.03 -21.82 -6.04
C VAL A 254 6.43 -22.44 -6.14
N CYS A 255 7.46 -21.62 -6.07
CA CYS A 255 8.87 -22.02 -6.03
C CYS A 255 9.67 -20.96 -5.26
N GLU A 256 10.91 -21.26 -4.85
CA GLU A 256 11.75 -20.34 -4.06
C GLU A 256 12.12 -19.04 -4.80
N GLY A 257 12.22 -19.08 -6.13
CA GLY A 257 12.47 -17.91 -6.96
C GLY A 257 12.60 -18.27 -8.44
N THR A 258 13.42 -19.28 -8.75
CA THR A 258 13.48 -19.86 -10.10
C THR A 258 12.58 -21.10 -10.16
N CYS A 259 11.57 -21.06 -11.02
CA CYS A 259 10.61 -22.14 -11.20
C CYS A 259 11.03 -23.07 -12.34
N GLU A 260 10.89 -24.37 -12.12
CA GLU A 260 11.18 -25.42 -13.08
C GLU A 260 9.87 -26.08 -13.55
N PRO A 261 9.53 -26.05 -14.85
CA PRO A 261 8.33 -26.69 -15.37
C PRO A 261 8.39 -28.23 -15.24
N VAL A 262 7.29 -28.85 -14.75
CA VAL A 262 7.17 -30.30 -14.56
C VAL A 262 7.34 -31.10 -15.87
N GLY A 263 6.94 -30.53 -17.01
CA GLY A 263 7.01 -31.18 -18.33
C GLY A 263 8.37 -31.08 -19.04
N GLY A 264 9.41 -30.55 -18.38
CA GLY A 264 10.63 -30.10 -19.04
C GLY A 264 10.42 -28.75 -19.74
N GLY A 265 11.40 -27.86 -19.64
CA GLY A 265 11.30 -26.51 -20.19
C GLY A 265 12.36 -25.58 -19.62
N LYS A 266 12.38 -24.33 -20.11
CA LYS A 266 13.28 -23.31 -19.57
C LYS A 266 12.84 -22.91 -18.17
N LYS A 267 13.80 -22.83 -17.26
CA LYS A 267 13.62 -22.22 -15.95
C LYS A 267 13.15 -20.78 -16.13
N TYR A 268 12.23 -20.32 -15.30
CA TYR A 268 11.68 -18.96 -15.35
C TYR A 268 11.57 -18.36 -13.94
N SER A 269 11.49 -17.04 -13.85
CA SER A 269 11.35 -16.35 -12.57
C SER A 269 9.91 -16.43 -12.05
N ALA A 270 9.74 -16.62 -10.75
CA ALA A 270 8.44 -16.52 -10.06
C ALA A 270 7.92 -15.07 -9.97
N LEU A 271 8.74 -14.09 -10.30
CA LEU A 271 8.36 -12.68 -10.31
C LEU A 271 7.16 -12.46 -11.25
N GLY A 272 6.19 -11.67 -10.80
CA GLY A 272 4.93 -11.41 -11.51
C GLY A 272 3.78 -12.34 -11.10
N ALA A 273 4.03 -13.42 -10.36
CA ALA A 273 2.97 -14.27 -9.80
C ALA A 273 2.56 -13.79 -8.40
N GLY A 274 1.63 -12.83 -8.33
CA GLY A 274 1.12 -12.27 -7.06
C GLY A 274 0.15 -13.19 -6.31
N TYR A 275 0.27 -13.23 -4.99
CA TYR A 275 -0.64 -13.92 -4.08
C TYR A 275 -1.96 -13.14 -3.93
N SER A 276 -3.08 -13.70 -4.35
CA SER A 276 -4.39 -13.06 -4.19
C SER A 276 -4.85 -13.08 -2.73
N GLY A 277 -5.20 -11.92 -2.19
CA GLY A 277 -5.71 -11.78 -0.82
C GLY A 277 -4.63 -11.80 0.28
N ALA A 278 -3.35 -11.68 -0.06
CA ALA A 278 -2.33 -11.38 0.94
C ALA A 278 -2.56 -9.97 1.54
N SER A 279 -2.04 -9.71 2.73
CA SER A 279 -2.17 -8.39 3.36
C SER A 279 -0.92 -7.99 4.11
N PHE A 280 -0.70 -6.68 4.17
CA PHE A 280 0.39 -6.04 4.89
C PHE A 280 -0.20 -5.27 6.06
N LYS A 281 0.28 -5.51 7.27
CA LYS A 281 -0.15 -4.80 8.47
C LYS A 281 1.07 -4.31 9.24
N PHE A 282 1.09 -3.04 9.57
CA PHE A 282 2.26 -2.43 10.21
C PHE A 282 1.85 -1.21 11.02
N THR A 283 2.83 -0.68 11.75
CA THR A 283 2.71 0.63 12.39
C THR A 283 3.80 1.58 11.90
N VAL A 284 3.45 2.86 11.79
CA VAL A 284 4.37 3.92 11.43
C VAL A 284 4.18 5.11 12.37
N PHE A 285 5.28 5.82 12.66
CA PHE A 285 5.24 7.06 13.41
C PHE A 285 4.99 8.25 12.50
N ASP A 286 4.10 9.15 12.92
CA ASP A 286 4.04 10.47 12.33
C ASP A 286 5.15 11.40 12.87
N THR A 287 5.29 12.58 12.27
CA THR A 287 6.26 13.60 12.71
C THR A 287 5.99 14.17 14.10
N ALA A 288 4.80 13.92 14.67
CA ALA A 288 4.46 14.27 16.05
C ALA A 288 4.78 13.13 17.04
N GLY A 289 5.36 12.02 16.58
CA GLY A 289 5.70 10.86 17.39
C GLY A 289 4.51 9.98 17.77
N ARG A 290 3.35 10.15 17.12
CA ARG A 290 2.19 9.27 17.32
C ARG A 290 2.28 8.07 16.39
N ARG A 291 2.01 6.90 16.93
CA ARG A 291 2.00 5.64 16.18
C ARG A 291 0.62 5.38 15.60
N HIS A 292 0.56 5.09 14.31
CA HIS A 292 -0.66 4.73 13.60
C HIS A 292 -0.51 3.32 13.03
N ALA A 293 -1.59 2.54 13.07
CA ALA A 293 -1.65 1.25 12.42
C ALA A 293 -2.20 1.41 11.01
N GLN A 294 -1.74 0.59 10.08
CA GLN A 294 -2.26 0.54 8.71
C GLN A 294 -2.35 -0.91 8.27
N GLN A 295 -3.39 -1.21 7.49
CA GLN A 295 -3.49 -2.45 6.77
C GLN A 295 -3.76 -2.20 5.28
N VAL A 296 -2.99 -2.84 4.41
CA VAL A 296 -3.16 -2.72 2.96
C VAL A 296 -3.28 -4.11 2.33
N PRO A 297 -4.33 -4.38 1.55
CA PRO A 297 -4.50 -5.68 0.92
C PRO A 297 -3.79 -5.74 -0.43
N GLN A 298 -3.33 -6.95 -0.80
CA GLN A 298 -2.86 -7.26 -2.14
C GLN A 298 -3.93 -8.03 -2.89
N LEU A 299 -4.26 -7.55 -4.10
CA LEU A 299 -5.22 -8.20 -5.00
C LEU A 299 -6.48 -8.69 -4.23
N PRO A 300 -7.19 -7.79 -3.50
CA PRO A 300 -8.26 -8.19 -2.57
C PRO A 300 -9.49 -8.82 -3.25
N GLN A 301 -9.62 -8.68 -4.56
CA GLN A 301 -10.79 -9.16 -5.30
C GLN A 301 -10.45 -9.56 -6.73
N THR A 302 -11.16 -10.59 -7.21
CA THR A 302 -11.09 -11.09 -8.61
C THR A 302 -12.29 -10.66 -9.46
N GLY A 303 -13.29 -10.02 -8.85
CA GLY A 303 -14.47 -9.45 -9.53
C GLY A 303 -14.30 -7.97 -9.88
N TYR A 304 -15.33 -7.38 -10.48
CA TYR A 304 -15.46 -5.94 -10.72
C TYR A 304 -14.33 -5.29 -11.54
N GLN A 305 -14.02 -5.84 -12.73
CA GLN A 305 -12.93 -5.32 -13.57
C GLN A 305 -11.63 -5.15 -12.74
N ALA A 306 -11.11 -6.26 -12.22
CA ALA A 306 -9.98 -6.36 -11.30
C ALA A 306 -8.65 -5.91 -11.94
N LEU A 307 -8.52 -4.60 -12.15
CA LEU A 307 -7.33 -3.89 -12.65
C LEU A 307 -6.55 -3.29 -11.48
N GLN A 308 -6.27 -4.08 -10.45
CA GLN A 308 -5.33 -3.66 -9.42
C GLN A 308 -3.90 -3.71 -9.94
N SER A 309 -3.02 -2.89 -9.38
CA SER A 309 -1.59 -2.94 -9.68
C SER A 309 -0.97 -4.29 -9.25
N PRO A 310 0.09 -4.76 -9.93
CA PRO A 310 0.78 -6.00 -9.58
C PRO A 310 1.51 -5.93 -8.23
N HIS A 311 1.85 -4.71 -7.78
CA HIS A 311 2.40 -4.41 -6.47
C HIS A 311 1.39 -3.60 -5.66
N THR A 312 1.35 -3.82 -4.36
CA THR A 312 0.59 -2.97 -3.43
C THR A 312 1.39 -1.71 -3.15
N PHE A 313 0.82 -0.56 -3.52
CA PHE A 313 1.34 0.75 -3.15
C PHE A 313 0.83 1.14 -1.77
N ILE A 314 1.73 1.61 -0.91
CA ILE A 314 1.45 1.95 0.49
C ILE A 314 1.99 3.35 0.75
N GLY A 315 1.13 4.33 0.97
CA GLY A 315 1.56 5.64 1.47
C GLY A 315 1.78 5.59 2.98
N LEU A 316 2.95 6.05 3.42
CA LEU A 316 3.33 6.08 4.84
C LEU A 316 3.03 7.44 5.46
N GLY A 317 2.82 8.46 4.64
CA GLY A 317 2.78 9.85 5.06
C GLY A 317 4.16 10.36 5.45
N ARG A 318 4.14 11.48 6.18
CA ARG A 318 5.34 12.07 6.78
C ARG A 318 5.79 11.24 7.96
N THR A 319 6.94 10.59 7.81
CA THR A 319 7.62 9.82 8.87
C THR A 319 9.10 10.16 8.85
N ASN A 320 9.75 10.17 10.02
CA ASN A 320 11.21 10.31 10.12
C ASN A 320 11.90 8.97 10.42
N ASN A 321 11.13 7.88 10.43
CA ASN A 321 11.55 6.57 10.88
C ASN A 321 11.28 5.49 9.84
N TYR A 322 11.95 4.35 10.03
CA TYR A 322 11.63 3.10 9.34
C TYR A 322 10.31 2.51 9.85
N ILE A 323 9.76 1.57 9.08
CA ILE A 323 8.65 0.74 9.55
C ILE A 323 9.24 -0.30 10.50
N GLU A 324 8.89 -0.21 11.78
CA GLU A 324 9.45 -1.06 12.84
C GLU A 324 9.16 -2.54 12.56
N ASN A 325 7.88 -2.88 12.41
CA ASN A 325 7.40 -4.23 12.15
C ASN A 325 6.39 -4.19 11.00
N LEU A 326 6.76 -4.77 9.86
CA LEU A 326 5.87 -5.04 8.74
C LEU A 326 5.44 -6.50 8.78
N VAL A 327 4.21 -6.75 9.23
CA VAL A 327 3.63 -8.09 9.25
C VAL A 327 2.96 -8.38 7.92
N VAL A 328 3.30 -9.51 7.34
CA VAL A 328 2.77 -10.00 6.07
C VAL A 328 1.94 -11.23 6.35
N GLY A 329 0.69 -11.23 5.91
CA GLY A 329 -0.26 -12.34 6.09
C GLY A 329 -0.72 -12.94 4.78
N THR A 330 -0.89 -14.25 4.75
CA THR A 330 -1.43 -15.04 3.63
C THR A 330 -2.58 -15.93 4.10
N SER A 331 -3.17 -16.67 3.16
CA SER A 331 -4.21 -17.67 3.45
C SER A 331 -3.66 -19.08 3.67
N LEU A 332 -2.35 -19.23 3.90
CA LEU A 332 -1.75 -20.50 4.30
C LEU A 332 -2.27 -20.94 5.69
N ASN A 333 -1.96 -22.17 6.08
CA ASN A 333 -2.32 -22.66 7.40
C ASN A 333 -1.35 -22.09 8.45
N PRO A 334 -1.86 -21.66 9.62
CA PRO A 334 -1.01 -21.35 10.75
C PRO A 334 -0.14 -22.56 11.15
N PRO A 335 1.10 -22.35 11.62
CA PRO A 335 1.73 -21.06 11.92
C PRO A 335 2.43 -20.38 10.73
N GLU A 336 2.46 -20.99 9.55
CA GLU A 336 3.17 -20.46 8.38
C GLU A 336 2.36 -19.43 7.56
N ASP A 337 1.25 -18.94 8.10
CA ASP A 337 0.37 -17.96 7.45
C ASP A 337 0.88 -16.52 7.54
N THR A 338 1.82 -16.25 8.45
CA THR A 338 2.36 -14.91 8.69
C THR A 338 3.89 -14.88 8.76
N THR A 339 4.47 -13.72 8.46
CA THR A 339 5.88 -13.39 8.74
C THR A 339 6.00 -11.92 9.11
N THR A 340 7.06 -11.54 9.82
CA THR A 340 7.32 -10.14 10.19
C THR A 340 8.68 -9.72 9.66
N LEU A 341 8.71 -8.56 9.01
CA LEU A 341 9.92 -7.91 8.55
C LEU A 341 10.22 -6.72 9.45
N GLU A 342 11.40 -6.73 10.06
CA GLU A 342 11.84 -5.67 10.96
C GLU A 342 12.59 -4.58 10.19
N ALA A 343 12.44 -3.34 10.63
CA ALA A 343 13.21 -2.18 10.14
C ALA A 343 13.16 -1.97 8.61
N VAL A 344 11.96 -2.02 8.03
CA VAL A 344 11.78 -1.81 6.59
C VAL A 344 11.95 -0.33 6.25
N ILE A 345 12.83 -0.06 5.27
CA ILE A 345 13.21 1.28 4.84
C ILE A 345 12.11 1.88 3.95
N PRO A 346 11.64 3.11 4.20
CA PRO A 346 10.72 3.80 3.29
C PRO A 346 11.32 4.05 1.90
N ASN A 347 10.49 4.40 0.91
CA ASN A 347 10.88 4.62 -0.50
C ASN A 347 11.61 3.40 -1.09
N SER A 348 11.12 2.21 -0.75
CA SER A 348 11.68 0.95 -1.19
C SER A 348 10.59 0.04 -1.74
N GLN A 349 11.02 -1.04 -2.39
CA GLN A 349 10.15 -2.12 -2.82
C GLN A 349 10.55 -3.42 -2.10
N VAL A 350 9.58 -4.07 -1.49
CA VAL A 350 9.75 -5.35 -0.81
C VAL A 350 8.98 -6.44 -1.55
N ILE A 351 9.67 -7.51 -1.91
CA ILE A 351 9.08 -8.71 -2.49
C ILE A 351 9.21 -9.85 -1.47
N VAL A 352 8.09 -10.46 -1.12
CA VAL A 352 7.97 -11.50 -0.10
C VAL A 352 7.47 -12.77 -0.76
N ASN A 353 8.21 -13.85 -0.65
CA ASN A 353 7.83 -15.16 -1.16
C ASN A 353 7.47 -16.08 0.02
N PRO A 354 6.20 -16.53 0.12
CA PRO A 354 5.77 -17.41 1.19
C PRO A 354 6.36 -18.81 1.05
N PRO A 355 6.24 -19.65 2.09
CA PRO A 355 6.89 -20.95 2.10
C PRO A 355 6.41 -21.84 0.94
N TRP A 356 7.38 -22.24 0.12
CA TRP A 356 7.12 -22.96 -1.12
C TRP A 356 7.01 -24.48 -0.91
N PRO A 357 6.35 -25.22 -1.80
CA PRO A 357 6.26 -26.68 -1.72
C PRO A 357 7.63 -27.35 -1.62
N ILE A 358 7.76 -28.36 -0.75
CA ILE A 358 8.94 -29.23 -0.73
C ILE A 358 8.69 -30.38 -1.71
N TRP A 359 9.57 -30.53 -2.70
CA TRP A 359 9.62 -31.73 -3.52
C TRP A 359 10.40 -32.81 -2.76
N GLY A 360 9.75 -33.90 -2.35
CA GLY A 360 10.47 -35.08 -1.87
C GLY A 360 11.25 -35.76 -3.00
N ASP A 361 12.06 -36.78 -2.69
CA ASP A 361 12.88 -37.56 -3.65
C ASP A 361 12.11 -38.17 -4.84
N SER A 362 10.78 -38.12 -4.85
CA SER A 362 9.97 -38.36 -6.05
C SER A 362 9.69 -37.06 -6.80
N LEU A 363 10.58 -36.76 -7.74
CA LEU A 363 10.65 -35.58 -8.62
C LEU A 363 9.39 -35.26 -9.46
N TYR A 364 8.26 -35.96 -9.28
CA TYR A 364 7.16 -35.95 -10.27
C TYR A 364 5.71 -35.92 -9.74
N LYS A 365 5.46 -35.69 -8.44
CA LYS A 365 4.08 -35.52 -7.97
C LYS A 365 3.95 -34.41 -6.93
N VAL A 366 3.72 -33.19 -7.41
CA VAL A 366 2.90 -32.23 -6.65
C VAL A 366 1.49 -32.80 -6.66
N THR A 367 1.10 -33.48 -5.58
CA THR A 367 -0.31 -33.80 -5.37
C THR A 367 -1.00 -32.51 -4.96
N SER A 368 -2.06 -32.15 -5.68
CA SER A 368 -2.99 -31.11 -5.22
C SER A 368 -4.02 -31.77 -4.31
N PRO A 369 -4.25 -31.26 -3.09
CA PRO A 369 -3.64 -30.06 -2.49
C PRO A 369 -2.20 -30.28 -2.01
N VAL A 370 -1.37 -29.22 -2.05
CA VAL A 370 0.00 -29.23 -1.50
C VAL A 370 -0.05 -29.53 -0.01
N THR A 371 0.53 -30.65 0.41
CA THR A 371 0.51 -31.12 1.81
C THR A 371 1.77 -30.79 2.62
N LYS A 372 2.89 -30.47 1.96
CA LYS A 372 4.16 -30.12 2.61
C LYS A 372 4.80 -28.90 1.94
N ARG A 373 5.19 -27.93 2.76
CA ARG A 373 5.90 -26.71 2.37
C ARG A 373 7.14 -26.54 3.22
N ASN A 374 8.07 -25.70 2.77
CA ASN A 374 9.14 -25.18 3.61
C ASN A 374 8.51 -24.37 4.77
N LYS A 375 9.31 -24.00 5.77
CA LYS A 375 8.92 -23.09 6.85
C LYS A 375 9.49 -21.68 6.65
N GLU A 376 10.41 -21.53 5.72
CA GLU A 376 11.12 -20.28 5.46
C GLU A 376 10.33 -19.37 4.53
N TRP A 377 10.36 -18.09 4.84
CA TRP A 377 9.93 -17.00 3.97
C TRP A 377 11.16 -16.38 3.33
N ARG A 378 11.11 -16.10 2.04
CA ARG A 378 12.18 -15.37 1.35
C ARG A 378 11.74 -13.92 1.14
N THR A 379 12.62 -12.98 1.41
CA THR A 379 12.34 -11.55 1.26
C THR A 379 13.47 -10.88 0.48
N GLU A 380 13.10 -10.02 -0.45
CA GLU A 380 14.01 -9.20 -1.25
C GLU A 380 13.62 -7.73 -1.10
N LEU A 381 14.59 -6.89 -0.75
CA LEU A 381 14.43 -5.44 -0.61
C LEU A 381 15.18 -4.75 -1.76
N PHE A 382 14.44 -3.97 -2.55
CA PHE A 382 14.97 -3.15 -3.62
C PHE A 382 14.91 -1.70 -3.20
N LEU A 383 16.05 -1.01 -3.33
CA LEU A 383 16.18 0.42 -3.07
C LEU A 383 16.37 1.12 -4.40
N HIS A 384 15.53 2.11 -4.68
CA HIS A 384 15.79 2.99 -5.81
C HIS A 384 17.01 3.85 -5.48
N PRO A 385 18.10 3.80 -6.27
CA PRO A 385 19.25 4.64 -6.01
C PRO A 385 18.84 6.10 -6.20
N GLY A 386 18.99 6.92 -5.15
CA GLY A 386 18.70 8.35 -5.28
C GLY A 386 19.67 9.03 -6.25
N ASP A 387 19.17 9.98 -7.04
CA ASP A 387 19.97 10.74 -8.02
C ASP A 387 21.20 11.43 -7.40
N TRP A 388 21.15 11.70 -6.10
CA TRP A 388 22.22 12.33 -5.32
C TRP A 388 23.34 11.38 -4.91
N VAL A 389 23.15 10.06 -4.97
CA VAL A 389 24.15 9.07 -4.50
C VAL A 389 25.52 9.27 -5.18
N PRO A 390 25.63 9.47 -6.51
CA PRO A 390 26.92 9.74 -7.15
C PRO A 390 27.57 11.04 -6.65
N TRP A 391 26.78 12.08 -6.41
CA TRP A 391 27.28 13.38 -5.93
C TRP A 391 27.73 13.33 -4.48
N VAL A 392 26.99 12.63 -3.62
CA VAL A 392 27.39 12.36 -2.23
C VAL A 392 28.67 11.52 -2.21
N ALA A 393 28.75 10.47 -3.04
CA ALA A 393 29.96 9.66 -3.16
C ALA A 393 31.17 10.49 -3.61
N ALA A 394 31.00 11.37 -4.60
CA ALA A 394 32.04 12.28 -5.06
C ALA A 394 32.48 13.26 -3.95
N ALA A 395 31.54 13.82 -3.19
CA ALA A 395 31.84 14.71 -2.07
C ALA A 395 32.59 13.99 -0.93
N VAL A 396 32.17 12.77 -0.58
CA VAL A 396 32.83 11.93 0.43
C VAL A 396 34.25 11.58 -0.03
N LEU A 397 34.41 11.13 -1.28
CA LEU A 397 35.71 10.78 -1.83
C LEU A 397 36.66 11.99 -1.89
N GLY A 398 36.15 13.16 -2.30
CA GLY A 398 36.92 14.40 -2.27
C GLY A 398 37.35 14.79 -0.85
N THR A 399 36.47 14.59 0.14
CA THR A 399 36.79 14.86 1.55
C THR A 399 37.87 13.91 2.06
N VAL A 400 37.76 12.62 1.77
CA VAL A 400 38.74 11.60 2.15
C VAL A 400 40.11 11.89 1.52
N VAL A 401 40.17 12.21 0.23
CA VAL A 401 41.43 12.58 -0.45
C VAL A 401 42.04 13.83 0.15
N THR A 402 41.22 14.84 0.48
CA THR A 402 41.70 16.07 1.11
C THR A 402 42.30 15.79 2.49
N LEU A 403 41.62 15.00 3.31
CA LEU A 403 42.13 14.59 4.63
C LEU A 403 43.42 13.77 4.50
N ALA A 404 43.47 12.82 3.57
CA ALA A 404 44.66 12.02 3.30
C ALA A 404 45.86 12.90 2.90
N PHE A 405 45.64 13.92 2.06
CA PHE A 405 46.68 14.88 1.69
C PHE A 405 47.18 15.71 2.88
N VAL A 406 46.28 16.17 3.75
CA VAL A 406 46.65 16.90 4.97
C VAL A 406 47.48 16.01 5.90
N VAL A 407 47.04 14.77 6.15
CA VAL A 407 47.76 13.81 6.98
C VAL A 407 49.15 13.52 6.39
N TRP A 408 49.23 13.25 5.09
CA TRP A 408 50.50 13.00 4.41
C TRP A 408 51.46 14.18 4.53
N ARG A 409 50.98 15.41 4.35
CA ARG A 409 51.80 16.62 4.49
C ARG A 409 52.29 16.83 5.93
N LEU A 410 51.46 16.53 6.92
CA LEU A 410 51.83 16.64 8.33
C LEU A 410 52.88 15.58 8.70
N ASP A 411 52.69 14.32 8.28
CA ASP A 411 53.66 13.23 8.48
C ASP A 411 55.02 13.55 7.82
N GLU A 412 55.03 14.10 6.61
CA GLU A 412 56.27 14.48 5.94
C GLU A 412 56.98 15.65 6.65
N ARG A 413 56.22 16.57 7.27
CA ARG A 413 56.76 17.67 8.06
C ARG A 413 57.34 17.18 9.38
N GLU A 414 56.62 16.28 10.07
CA GLU A 414 57.06 15.64 11.31
C GLU A 414 58.37 14.88 11.08
N LYS A 415 58.43 14.04 10.04
CA LYS A 415 59.67 13.33 9.64
C LYS A 415 60.84 14.28 9.39
N LYS A 416 60.60 15.43 8.76
CA LYS A 416 61.66 16.44 8.51
C LYS A 416 62.10 17.16 9.79
N GLU A 417 61.21 17.37 10.75
CA GLU A 417 61.55 17.96 12.05
C GLU A 417 62.35 16.96 12.90
N ASP A 418 61.94 15.69 12.95
CA ASP A 418 62.66 14.61 13.63
C ASP A 418 64.07 14.41 13.07
N GLU A 419 64.25 14.45 11.74
CA GLU A 419 65.57 14.37 11.13
C GLU A 419 66.47 15.56 11.53
N ARG A 420 65.90 16.76 11.65
CA ARG A 420 66.66 17.95 12.09
C ARG A 420 67.05 17.84 13.55
N GLU A 421 66.18 17.37 14.42
CA GLU A 421 66.50 17.13 15.83
C GLU A 421 67.58 16.05 15.99
N ARG A 422 67.47 14.95 15.24
CA ARG A 422 68.47 13.89 15.25
C ARG A 422 69.85 14.38 14.79
N ARG A 423 69.91 15.22 13.75
CA ARG A 423 71.16 15.87 13.31
C ARG A 423 71.73 16.82 14.37
N ARG A 424 70.88 17.63 15.03
CA ARG A 424 71.30 18.51 16.13
C ARG A 424 71.86 17.72 17.32
N ALA A 425 71.21 16.62 17.71
CA ALA A 425 71.69 15.74 18.77
C ALA A 425 73.05 15.12 18.43
N LEU A 426 73.25 14.64 17.20
CA LEU A 426 74.54 14.13 16.73
C LEU A 426 75.64 15.20 16.73
N HIS A 427 75.33 16.44 16.31
CA HIS A 427 76.28 17.56 16.38
C HIS A 427 76.61 17.99 17.82
N ALA A 428 75.66 17.93 18.74
CA ALA A 428 75.89 18.23 20.16
C ALA A 428 76.83 17.20 20.83
N ILE A 429 76.66 15.91 20.51
CA ILE A 429 77.53 14.83 21.01
C ILE A 429 78.97 14.99 20.49
N ASN A 430 79.15 15.35 19.21
CA ASN A 430 80.48 15.57 18.63
C ASN A 430 81.20 16.79 19.24
N PHE A 431 80.47 17.80 19.72
CA PHE A 431 81.06 18.96 20.41
C PHE A 431 81.41 18.69 21.88
N GLN A 432 80.80 17.69 22.53
CA GLN A 432 81.15 17.27 23.88
C GLN A 432 82.32 16.26 23.93
N ALA A 433 82.72 15.71 22.79
CA ALA A 433 83.82 14.75 22.65
C ALA A 433 85.18 15.39 22.27
N LEU A 434 85.22 16.71 22.12
CA LEU A 434 86.41 17.56 21.96
C LEU A 434 86.59 18.37 23.25
#